data_AF-A0A8J9Y9S2-F1
#
_entry.id   AF-A0A8J9Y9S2-F1
#
_cell.length_a   1.000
_cell.length_b   1.000
_cell.length_c   1.000
_cell.angle_alpha   90.00
_cell.angle_beta   90.00
_cell.angle_gamma   90.00
#
_symmetry.space_group_name_H-M   'P 1'
#
loop_
_entity.id
_entity.type
_entity.pdbx_description
1 polymer ?
#
loop_
_entity_poly.entity_id
_entity_poly.type
_entity_poly.pdbx_seq_one_letter_code
_entity_poly.pdbx_strand_id
1 'polypeptide(L)'
;MICPKCNDVVEDFVLCNKCGGQYHYVCAGVSELSYRKMGVEKKAGWRCITCRSPQLTETHPSLSDVLKEIKSFRNDFSTMKVEFTNIKSDIQCTMQHIKELSSKLDTMEGRFIEFDRRLTSSEQKLSTLSIVQKDLLSAQKTIAELKAQNNSHDQYSRQNNIEISGIPTKKGENVYTILNDLCATVGFQLSDHDIDSIHRVRPYPSSRTESNNEPTRPASIIVRFCQRRRKDQLIAAVRARRGLTTAHIGLPGPASTVYIGDHLTPTNKLLLKRARELKLEKNYSYLQDRKSTDGQGARGGGVLIAARRELRARPRPEWRSRPAAEELWVTLELDAATTAAVGAARPSRPAPRPCRAANASSNLHIACCYFPHGNNHSESLQNFYDNTFDILQNNLNDNFLILGDFNISNASWDSFNDSTQSFKLSTNSDGLAGDLCDFMNLSNFRQYNGCVNSNGRVLDLVLSSDKCTVSNSTTPLTPEDAHHKSLDITLNLQTHAFIQNVKTRLKLIYHAADFKAIGKEISRVNWIADLATLNTEESTNTRGKFRGQRWQVREILRQGSSAEHLNTTGALCWFRPLFGHQGCRSC
;
A
#
# COMPACT_ATOMS: atom_id res chain seq x y z
N MET A 1 70.77 37.15 -101.69
CA MET A 1 71.90 36.98 -100.75
C MET A 1 72.34 35.51 -100.80
N ILE A 2 73.56 35.12 -100.41
CA ILE A 2 74.06 33.73 -100.61
C ILE A 2 74.11 32.97 -99.28
N CYS A 3 73.59 31.74 -99.26
CA CYS A 3 73.59 30.87 -98.09
C CYS A 3 74.99 30.31 -97.80
N PRO A 4 75.62 30.57 -96.63
CA PRO A 4 76.99 30.12 -96.35
C PRO A 4 77.18 28.59 -96.28
N LYS A 5 76.09 27.80 -96.25
CA LYS A 5 76.17 26.33 -96.15
C LYS A 5 76.18 25.64 -97.52
N CYS A 6 75.31 26.06 -98.43
CA CYS A 6 75.19 25.44 -99.76
C CYS A 6 75.67 26.34 -100.90
N ASN A 7 76.03 27.60 -100.60
CA ASN A 7 76.54 28.60 -101.53
C ASN A 7 75.57 29.01 -102.66
N ASP A 8 74.27 28.74 -102.50
CA ASP A 8 73.20 29.16 -103.41
C ASP A 8 72.47 30.42 -102.92
N VAL A 9 71.76 31.08 -103.84
CA VAL A 9 70.96 32.28 -103.55
C VAL A 9 69.79 31.92 -102.61
N VAL A 10 69.62 32.73 -101.56
CA VAL A 10 68.49 32.67 -100.62
C VAL A 10 67.71 33.99 -100.65
N GLU A 11 66.39 33.88 -100.79
CA GLU A 11 65.45 35.00 -100.73
C GLU A 11 64.79 35.12 -99.35
N ASP A 12 64.42 34.00 -98.73
CA ASP A 12 63.85 33.94 -97.37
C ASP A 12 64.72 33.06 -96.45
N PHE A 13 65.15 33.61 -95.31
CA PHE A 13 66.32 33.11 -94.58
C PHE A 13 66.19 33.12 -93.05
N VAL A 14 67.02 32.28 -92.42
CA VAL A 14 67.31 32.27 -91.00
C VAL A 14 68.65 32.96 -90.75
N LEU A 15 68.68 33.95 -89.85
CA LEU A 15 69.88 34.73 -89.54
C LEU A 15 70.58 34.20 -88.29
N CYS A 16 71.87 33.88 -88.39
CA CYS A 16 72.66 33.50 -87.23
C CYS A 16 73.12 34.73 -86.45
N ASN A 17 72.80 34.81 -85.16
CA ASN A 17 73.21 35.94 -84.31
C ASN A 17 74.75 36.04 -84.10
N LYS A 18 75.50 34.94 -84.22
CA LYS A 18 76.95 34.96 -83.97
C LYS A 18 77.77 35.38 -85.20
N CYS A 19 77.49 34.80 -86.37
CA CYS A 19 78.27 35.10 -87.59
C CYS A 19 77.54 36.02 -88.58
N GLY A 20 76.28 36.40 -88.32
CA GLY A 20 75.47 37.18 -89.24
C GLY A 20 75.04 36.45 -90.51
N GLY A 21 75.45 35.19 -90.71
CA GLY A 21 75.16 34.41 -91.89
C GLY A 21 73.67 34.13 -92.07
N GLN A 22 73.20 34.19 -93.32
CA GLN A 22 71.81 33.97 -93.71
C GLN A 22 71.69 32.60 -94.36
N TYR A 23 70.85 31.73 -93.80
CA TYR A 23 70.76 30.33 -94.23
C TYR A 23 69.35 30.02 -94.72
N HIS A 24 69.20 29.14 -95.73
CA HIS A 24 67.91 28.52 -96.00
C HIS A 24 67.42 27.76 -94.75
N TYR A 25 66.11 27.67 -94.55
CA TYR A 25 65.50 26.95 -93.43
C TYR A 25 66.04 25.51 -93.31
N VAL A 26 66.09 24.79 -94.43
CA VAL A 26 66.63 23.42 -94.51
C VAL A 26 68.12 23.39 -94.18
N CYS A 27 68.91 24.33 -94.70
CA CYS A 27 70.34 24.44 -94.40
C CYS A 27 70.61 24.73 -92.91
N ALA A 28 69.75 25.53 -92.28
CA ALA A 28 69.75 25.83 -90.85
C ALA A 28 69.24 24.69 -89.97
N GLY A 29 68.60 23.67 -90.54
CA GLY A 29 68.02 22.54 -89.80
C GLY A 29 66.74 22.91 -89.03
N VAL A 30 65.98 23.91 -89.50
CA VAL A 30 64.74 24.38 -88.86
C VAL A 30 63.63 24.42 -89.91
N SER A 31 62.40 24.06 -89.56
CA SER A 31 61.26 24.25 -90.48
C SER A 31 60.82 25.72 -90.51
N GLU A 32 60.37 26.18 -91.67
CA GLU A 32 59.91 27.57 -91.87
C GLU A 32 58.77 27.93 -90.91
N LEU A 33 57.76 27.06 -90.81
CA LEU A 33 56.60 27.25 -89.92
C LEU A 33 57.00 27.39 -88.45
N SER A 34 57.99 26.61 -87.98
CA SER A 34 58.47 26.68 -86.60
C SER A 34 59.33 27.92 -86.35
N TYR A 35 60.13 28.35 -87.34
CA TYR A 35 60.93 29.57 -87.22
C TYR A 35 60.04 30.82 -87.22
N ARG A 36 59.02 30.90 -88.08
CA ARG A 36 58.09 32.03 -88.13
C ARG A 36 57.32 32.22 -86.82
N LYS A 37 56.85 31.13 -86.20
CA LYS A 37 56.15 31.11 -84.89
C LYS A 37 57.06 31.41 -83.68
N MET A 38 58.38 31.46 -83.87
CA MET A 38 59.32 31.72 -82.79
C MET A 38 59.27 33.20 -82.35
N GLY A 39 59.18 33.44 -81.05
CA GLY A 39 59.20 34.78 -80.46
C GLY A 39 60.54 35.52 -80.70
N VAL A 40 60.49 36.85 -80.61
CA VAL A 40 61.62 37.75 -80.97
C VAL A 40 62.91 37.42 -80.21
N GLU A 41 62.82 37.12 -78.90
CA GLU A 41 63.98 36.76 -78.08
C GLU A 41 64.65 35.45 -78.53
N LYS A 42 63.86 34.44 -78.91
CA LYS A 42 64.40 33.16 -79.37
C LYS A 42 65.01 33.26 -80.78
N LYS A 43 64.49 34.13 -81.64
CA LYS A 43 65.10 34.48 -82.93
C LYS A 43 66.43 35.20 -82.74
N ALA A 44 66.49 36.16 -81.82
CA ALA A 44 67.72 36.86 -81.45
C ALA A 44 68.77 35.92 -80.83
N GLY A 45 68.35 34.88 -80.12
CA GLY A 45 69.25 33.86 -79.57
C GLY A 45 69.72 32.79 -80.55
N TRP A 46 69.16 32.72 -81.77
CA TRP A 46 69.41 31.60 -82.68
C TRP A 46 70.81 31.65 -83.31
N ARG A 47 71.50 30.51 -83.29
CA ARG A 47 72.85 30.33 -83.86
C ARG A 47 72.85 29.15 -84.83
N CYS A 48 73.61 29.25 -85.94
CA CYS A 48 73.80 28.15 -86.88
C CYS A 48 74.61 27.02 -86.23
N ILE A 49 74.57 25.82 -86.82
CA ILE A 49 75.19 24.62 -86.25
C ILE A 49 76.71 24.79 -86.02
N THR A 50 77.37 25.52 -86.90
CA THR A 50 78.80 25.86 -86.79
C THR A 50 79.08 26.83 -85.64
N CYS A 51 78.13 27.71 -85.33
CA CYS A 51 78.23 28.66 -84.21
C CYS A 51 77.70 28.09 -82.87
N ARG A 52 76.91 27.01 -82.91
CA ARG A 52 76.45 26.26 -81.72
C ARG A 52 77.47 25.25 -81.24
N SER A 53 78.25 24.68 -82.15
CA SER A 53 79.30 23.73 -81.79
C SER A 53 80.55 24.54 -81.40
N PRO A 54 81.06 24.43 -80.17
CA PRO A 54 82.37 24.99 -79.87
C PRO A 54 83.40 24.26 -80.73
N GLN A 55 84.12 25.01 -81.58
CA GLN A 55 85.39 24.52 -82.12
C GLN A 55 86.26 24.14 -80.91
N LEU A 56 86.67 22.89 -80.84
CA LEU A 56 87.58 22.36 -79.83
C LEU A 56 88.88 23.16 -79.90
N THR A 57 88.99 24.19 -79.06
CA THR A 57 90.26 24.81 -78.69
C THR A 57 90.82 23.97 -77.56
N GLU A 58 91.82 23.16 -77.85
CA GLU A 58 92.60 22.41 -76.86
C GLU A 58 93.16 23.37 -75.81
N THR A 59 92.52 23.41 -74.66
CA THR A 59 93.07 23.99 -73.42
C THR A 59 92.86 22.95 -72.34
N HIS A 60 93.91 22.16 -72.11
CA HIS A 60 93.92 21.17 -71.03
C HIS A 60 93.76 21.90 -69.68
N PRO A 61 92.85 21.46 -68.80
CA PRO A 61 92.87 21.93 -67.41
C PRO A 61 94.22 21.54 -66.78
N SER A 62 94.85 22.48 -66.10
CA SER A 62 96.11 22.23 -65.39
C SER A 62 95.89 21.16 -64.33
N LEU A 63 96.82 20.20 -64.23
CA LEU A 63 96.85 19.14 -63.22
C LEU A 63 96.65 19.70 -61.78
N SER A 64 97.07 20.94 -61.52
CA SER A 64 96.84 21.66 -60.26
C SER A 64 95.37 21.76 -59.87
N ASP A 65 94.51 22.10 -60.82
CA ASP A 65 93.11 22.45 -60.53
C ASP A 65 92.26 21.20 -60.36
N VAL A 66 92.56 20.15 -61.15
CA VAL A 66 92.03 18.79 -60.93
C VAL A 66 92.47 18.25 -59.57
N LEU A 67 93.73 18.47 -59.16
CA LEU A 67 94.22 18.05 -57.85
C LEU A 67 93.58 18.81 -56.67
N LYS A 68 93.23 20.10 -56.84
CA LYS A 68 92.51 20.88 -55.83
C LYS A 68 91.07 20.40 -55.67
N GLU A 69 90.39 20.11 -56.78
CA GLU A 69 89.02 19.60 -56.77
C GLU A 69 88.95 18.19 -56.17
N ILE A 70 89.91 17.31 -56.50
CA ILE A 70 90.07 15.99 -55.86
C ILE A 70 90.34 16.11 -54.35
N LYS A 71 91.15 17.09 -53.92
CA LYS A 71 91.40 17.33 -52.49
C LYS A 71 90.17 17.86 -51.77
N SER A 72 89.41 18.78 -52.39
CA SER A 72 88.14 19.27 -51.86
C SER A 72 87.13 18.13 -51.72
N PHE A 73 86.97 17.32 -52.77
CA PHE A 73 86.08 16.17 -52.77
C PHE A 73 86.48 15.13 -51.72
N ARG A 74 87.78 14.92 -51.50
CA ARG A 74 88.29 14.05 -50.44
C ARG A 74 87.98 14.60 -49.04
N ASN A 75 88.05 15.92 -48.85
CA ASN A 75 87.64 16.56 -47.61
C ASN A 75 86.13 16.43 -47.40
N ASP A 76 85.30 16.73 -48.40
CA ASP A 76 83.83 16.58 -48.32
C ASP A 76 83.44 15.11 -48.07
N PHE A 77 84.12 14.17 -48.72
CA PHE A 77 83.95 12.74 -48.48
C PHE A 77 84.37 12.34 -47.06
N SER A 78 85.40 12.98 -46.50
CA SER A 78 85.80 12.75 -45.11
C SER A 78 84.77 13.29 -44.12
N THR A 79 84.18 14.46 -44.39
CA THR A 79 83.12 15.06 -43.57
C THR A 79 81.85 14.22 -43.64
N MET A 80 81.44 13.80 -44.84
CA MET A 80 80.30 12.91 -45.05
C MET A 80 80.49 11.56 -44.38
N LYS A 81 81.73 11.03 -44.35
CA LYS A 81 82.03 9.80 -43.62
C LYS A 81 81.83 9.96 -42.11
N VAL A 82 82.19 11.11 -41.54
CA VAL A 82 81.95 11.43 -40.13
C VAL A 82 80.45 11.58 -39.83
N GLU A 83 79.72 12.29 -40.68
CA GLU A 83 78.26 12.41 -40.56
C GLU A 83 77.57 11.05 -40.68
N PHE A 84 78.01 10.20 -41.61
CA PHE A 84 77.48 8.85 -41.78
C PHE A 84 77.77 7.97 -40.55
N THR A 85 78.93 8.14 -39.89
CA THR A 85 79.20 7.46 -38.62
C THR A 85 78.33 7.96 -37.47
N ASN A 86 78.02 9.26 -37.42
CA ASN A 86 77.13 9.83 -36.41
C ASN A 86 75.67 9.39 -36.64
N ILE A 87 75.19 9.38 -37.88
CA ILE A 87 73.88 8.84 -38.24
C ILE A 87 73.80 7.35 -37.87
N LYS A 88 74.88 6.59 -38.11
CA LYS A 88 74.94 5.18 -37.69
C LYS A 88 74.81 5.04 -36.18
N SER A 89 75.46 5.89 -35.38
CA SER A 89 75.31 5.85 -33.92
C SER A 89 73.90 6.25 -33.48
N ASP A 90 73.28 7.24 -34.12
CA ASP A 90 71.92 7.67 -33.79
C ASP A 90 70.88 6.60 -34.15
N ILE A 91 71.06 5.91 -35.27
CA ILE A 91 70.25 4.74 -35.65
C ILE A 91 70.42 3.62 -34.62
N GLN A 92 71.65 3.34 -34.18
CA GLN A 92 71.89 2.34 -33.13
C GLN A 92 71.24 2.72 -31.80
N CYS A 93 71.31 4.00 -31.41
CA CYS A 93 70.68 4.55 -30.21
C CYS A 93 69.14 4.44 -30.27
N THR A 94 68.53 4.87 -31.38
CA THR A 94 67.09 4.78 -31.60
C THR A 94 66.60 3.33 -31.64
N MET A 95 67.35 2.41 -32.26
CA MET A 95 67.03 0.98 -32.23
C MET A 95 67.05 0.43 -30.80
N GLN A 96 67.95 0.90 -29.93
CA GLN A 96 67.99 0.50 -28.54
C GLN A 96 66.76 1.01 -27.76
N HIS A 97 66.39 2.28 -27.95
CA HIS A 97 65.20 2.86 -27.33
C HIS A 97 63.91 2.16 -27.80
N ILE A 98 63.81 1.79 -29.09
CA ILE A 98 62.67 1.03 -29.63
C ILE A 98 62.56 -0.34 -28.96
N LYS A 99 63.67 -1.06 -28.78
CA LYS A 99 63.67 -2.36 -28.06
C LYS A 99 63.20 -2.20 -26.63
N GLU A 100 63.66 -1.16 -25.95
CA GLU A 100 63.29 -0.87 -24.58
C GLU A 100 61.81 -0.49 -24.46
N LEU A 101 61.29 0.29 -25.41
CA LEU A 101 59.86 0.59 -25.51
C LEU A 101 59.01 -0.66 -25.73
N SER A 102 59.46 -1.56 -26.62
CA SER A 102 58.81 -2.86 -26.85
C SER A 102 58.72 -3.67 -25.57
N SER A 103 59.82 -3.76 -24.80
CA SER A 103 59.83 -4.50 -23.54
C SER A 103 58.86 -3.92 -22.48
N LYS A 104 58.70 -2.59 -22.46
CA LYS A 104 57.74 -1.92 -21.57
C LYS A 104 56.31 -2.16 -22.01
N LEU A 105 56.05 -2.20 -23.32
CA LEU A 105 54.74 -2.56 -23.88
C LEU A 105 54.37 -3.99 -23.53
N ASP A 106 55.29 -4.95 -23.67
CA ASP A 106 55.07 -6.36 -23.29
C ASP A 106 54.72 -6.47 -21.79
N THR A 107 55.43 -5.71 -20.95
CA THR A 107 55.17 -5.67 -19.50
C THR A 107 53.80 -5.04 -19.18
N MET A 108 53.42 -3.98 -19.90
CA MET A 108 52.11 -3.35 -19.75
C MET A 108 50.99 -4.29 -20.20
N GLU A 109 51.16 -4.99 -21.31
CA GLU A 109 50.22 -5.99 -21.80
C GLU A 109 49.99 -7.10 -20.76
N GLY A 110 51.06 -7.63 -20.17
CA GLY A 110 50.95 -8.61 -19.07
C GLY A 110 50.17 -8.07 -17.86
N ARG A 111 50.37 -6.79 -17.50
CA ARG A 111 49.60 -6.15 -16.41
C ARG A 111 48.14 -5.94 -16.78
N PHE A 112 47.83 -5.63 -18.02
CA PHE A 112 46.44 -5.49 -18.49
C PHE A 112 45.70 -6.82 -18.45
N ILE A 113 46.35 -7.92 -18.87
CA ILE A 113 45.78 -9.27 -18.76
C ILE A 113 45.46 -9.62 -17.30
N GLU A 114 46.36 -9.32 -16.36
CA GLU A 114 46.10 -9.58 -14.94
C GLU A 114 45.00 -8.69 -14.37
N PHE A 115 44.91 -7.42 -14.79
CA PHE A 115 43.82 -6.55 -14.38
C PHE A 115 42.47 -7.04 -14.93
N ASP A 116 42.42 -7.46 -16.19
CA ASP A 116 41.22 -8.02 -16.80
C ASP A 116 40.77 -9.28 -16.04
N ARG A 117 41.69 -10.20 -15.75
CA ARG A 117 41.41 -11.39 -14.93
C ARG A 117 40.84 -11.05 -13.55
N ARG A 118 41.39 -10.02 -12.88
CA ARG A 118 40.90 -9.55 -11.58
C ARG A 118 39.54 -8.86 -11.67
N LEU A 119 39.26 -8.18 -12.78
CA LEU A 119 37.99 -7.53 -13.05
C LEU A 119 36.90 -8.59 -13.23
N THR A 120 37.13 -9.58 -14.09
CA THR A 120 36.20 -10.70 -14.28
C THR A 120 35.93 -11.45 -12.98
N SER A 121 36.97 -11.69 -12.16
CA SER A 121 36.79 -12.33 -10.85
C SER A 121 35.95 -11.47 -9.88
N SER A 122 36.11 -10.15 -9.92
CA SER A 122 35.31 -9.23 -9.10
C SER A 122 33.85 -9.18 -9.56
N GLU A 123 33.59 -9.17 -10.86
CA GLU A 123 32.24 -9.21 -11.43
C GLU A 123 31.50 -10.51 -11.05
N GLN A 124 32.19 -11.64 -11.10
CA GLN A 124 31.66 -12.93 -10.62
C GLN A 124 31.35 -12.91 -9.11
N LYS A 125 32.15 -12.21 -8.30
CA LYS A 125 31.86 -12.04 -6.87
C LYS A 125 30.65 -11.14 -6.63
N LEU A 126 30.47 -10.08 -7.43
CA LEU A 126 29.30 -9.20 -7.32
C LEU A 126 28.01 -9.92 -7.69
N SER A 127 28.03 -10.78 -8.71
CA SER A 127 26.85 -11.57 -9.08
C SER A 127 26.46 -12.57 -7.99
N THR A 128 27.44 -13.25 -7.38
CA THR A 128 27.18 -14.18 -6.26
C THR A 128 26.67 -13.45 -5.01
N LEU A 129 27.21 -12.27 -4.68
CA LEU A 129 26.72 -11.46 -3.56
C LEU A 129 25.25 -11.06 -3.72
N SER A 130 24.83 -10.70 -4.93
CA SER A 130 23.42 -10.38 -5.24
C SER A 130 22.49 -11.57 -4.97
N ILE A 131 22.90 -12.77 -5.36
CA ILE A 131 22.14 -14.00 -5.11
C ILE A 131 22.06 -14.29 -3.61
N VAL A 132 23.19 -14.24 -2.90
CA VAL A 132 23.24 -14.47 -1.45
C VAL A 132 22.36 -13.46 -0.69
N GLN A 133 22.34 -12.20 -1.12
CA GLN A 133 21.47 -11.19 -0.53
C GLN A 133 19.98 -11.53 -0.72
N LYS A 134 19.59 -12.01 -1.90
CA LYS A 134 18.23 -12.46 -2.17
C LYS A 134 17.86 -13.68 -1.33
N ASP A 135 18.78 -14.63 -1.18
CA ASP A 135 18.60 -15.84 -0.37
C ASP A 135 18.53 -15.52 1.13
N LEU A 136 19.28 -14.51 1.60
CA LEU A 136 19.19 -14.04 2.98
C LEU A 136 17.80 -13.46 3.29
N LEU A 137 17.27 -12.64 2.38
CA LEU A 137 15.93 -12.06 2.53
C LEU A 137 14.84 -13.15 2.49
N SER A 138 14.97 -14.12 1.58
CA SER A 138 14.01 -15.23 1.50
C SER A 138 14.07 -16.11 2.75
N ALA A 139 15.25 -16.44 3.24
CA ALA A 139 15.44 -17.20 4.48
C ALA A 139 14.88 -16.45 5.69
N GLN A 140 15.11 -15.13 5.80
CA GLN A 140 14.53 -14.31 6.88
C GLN A 140 13.00 -14.34 6.87
N LYS A 141 12.39 -14.25 5.69
CA LYS A 141 10.94 -14.36 5.53
C LYS A 141 10.43 -15.74 5.98
N THR A 142 11.06 -16.82 5.53
CA THR A 142 10.70 -18.18 5.93
C THR A 142 10.86 -18.39 7.44
N ILE A 143 11.92 -17.87 8.06
CA ILE A 143 12.12 -17.95 9.51
C ILE A 143 11.00 -17.21 10.26
N ALA A 144 10.57 -16.04 9.77
CA ALA A 144 9.46 -15.29 10.37
C ALA A 144 8.14 -16.07 10.28
N GLU A 145 7.85 -16.65 9.12
CA GLU A 145 6.67 -17.48 8.88
C GLU A 145 6.66 -18.73 9.76
N LEU A 146 7.79 -19.47 9.82
CA LEU A 146 7.92 -20.65 10.67
C LEU A 146 7.78 -20.31 12.16
N LYS A 147 8.34 -19.18 12.61
CA LYS A 147 8.14 -18.72 14.00
C LYS A 147 6.67 -18.41 14.30
N ALA A 148 5.95 -17.79 13.37
CA ALA A 148 4.52 -17.50 13.51
C ALA A 148 3.68 -18.78 13.53
N GLN A 149 3.97 -19.73 12.64
CA GLN A 149 3.33 -21.05 12.61
C GLN A 149 3.60 -21.82 13.90
N ASN A 150 4.85 -21.86 14.37
CA ASN A 150 5.21 -22.54 15.60
C ASN A 150 4.50 -21.92 16.81
N ASN A 151 4.45 -20.59 16.92
CA ASN A 151 3.69 -19.92 17.98
C ASN A 151 2.19 -20.27 17.92
N SER A 152 1.63 -20.43 16.71
CA SER A 152 0.23 -20.81 16.52
C SER A 152 -0.04 -22.25 16.96
N HIS A 153 0.85 -23.19 16.62
CA HIS A 153 0.81 -24.57 17.07
C HIS A 153 0.99 -24.69 18.59
N ASP A 154 1.96 -23.97 19.16
CA ASP A 154 2.19 -23.90 20.60
C ASP A 154 0.97 -23.33 21.34
N GLN A 155 0.33 -22.31 20.79
CA GLN A 155 -0.90 -21.75 21.37
C GLN A 155 -2.07 -22.72 21.24
N TYR A 156 -2.16 -23.46 20.13
CA TYR A 156 -3.18 -24.49 19.92
C TYR A 156 -3.11 -25.58 20.98
N SER A 157 -1.91 -26.08 21.28
CA SER A 157 -1.71 -27.11 22.32
C SER A 157 -2.09 -26.66 23.74
N ARG A 158 -2.16 -25.34 23.98
CA ARG A 158 -2.52 -24.70 25.26
C ARG A 158 -3.97 -24.25 25.34
N GLN A 159 -4.80 -24.46 24.31
CA GLN A 159 -6.18 -23.95 24.27
C GLN A 159 -7.06 -24.44 25.43
N ASN A 160 -6.80 -25.65 25.91
CA ASN A 160 -7.52 -26.26 27.03
C ASN A 160 -6.87 -25.97 28.39
N ASN A 161 -5.82 -25.15 28.42
CA ASN A 161 -5.07 -24.88 29.64
C ASN A 161 -5.46 -23.52 30.22
N ILE A 162 -5.55 -23.46 31.55
CA ILE A 162 -5.57 -22.20 32.31
C ILE A 162 -4.28 -22.04 33.08
N GLU A 163 -3.94 -20.78 33.35
CA GLU A 163 -2.88 -20.39 34.25
C GLU A 163 -3.46 -19.67 35.46
N ILE A 164 -3.08 -20.15 36.65
CA ILE A 164 -3.43 -19.56 37.93
C ILE A 164 -2.15 -18.97 38.53
N SER A 165 -2.17 -17.67 38.84
CA SER A 165 -1.04 -16.94 39.38
C SER A 165 -1.43 -16.14 40.63
N GLY A 166 -0.46 -15.85 41.50
CA GLY A 166 -0.69 -15.13 42.76
C GLY A 166 -0.95 -16.02 43.98
N ILE A 167 -0.82 -17.35 43.82
CA ILE A 167 -0.94 -18.34 44.91
C ILE A 167 0.47 -18.65 45.45
N PRO A 168 0.78 -18.31 46.72
CA PRO A 168 2.05 -18.63 47.36
C PRO A 168 2.39 -20.12 47.27
N THR A 169 3.69 -20.45 47.25
CA THR A 169 4.16 -21.83 47.19
C THR A 169 4.43 -22.35 48.59
N LYS A 170 3.83 -23.49 48.95
CA LYS A 170 4.07 -24.17 50.23
C LYS A 170 4.64 -25.57 49.99
N LYS A 171 5.61 -26.00 50.81
CA LYS A 171 6.13 -27.37 50.77
C LYS A 171 5.02 -28.36 51.10
N GLY A 172 4.88 -29.42 50.30
CA GLY A 172 3.87 -30.47 50.49
C GLY A 172 2.43 -30.03 50.17
N GLU A 173 2.25 -28.95 49.41
CA GLU A 173 0.91 -28.51 49.00
C GLU A 173 0.29 -29.46 47.96
N ASN A 174 -1.04 -29.62 48.04
CA ASN A 174 -1.81 -30.30 47.01
C ASN A 174 -2.46 -29.25 46.10
N VAL A 175 -1.97 -29.14 44.87
CA VAL A 175 -2.52 -28.19 43.88
C VAL A 175 -3.96 -28.51 43.48
N TYR A 176 -4.39 -29.76 43.61
CA TYR A 176 -5.75 -30.18 43.31
C TYR A 176 -6.75 -29.67 44.35
N THR A 177 -6.38 -29.71 45.65
CA THR A 177 -7.24 -29.15 46.71
C THR A 177 -7.40 -27.64 46.54
N ILE A 178 -6.31 -26.94 46.22
CA ILE A 178 -6.34 -25.49 45.93
C ILE A 178 -7.29 -25.18 44.76
N LEU A 179 -7.29 -26.01 43.71
CA LEU A 179 -8.21 -25.87 42.59
C LEU A 179 -9.67 -26.10 43.02
N ASN A 180 -9.93 -27.15 43.81
CA ASN A 180 -11.27 -27.44 44.34
C ASN A 180 -11.80 -26.30 45.21
N ASP A 181 -10.99 -25.78 46.13
CA ASP A 181 -11.35 -24.66 46.99
C ASP A 181 -11.69 -23.43 46.14
N LEU A 182 -10.85 -23.12 45.14
CA LEU A 182 -11.09 -22.04 44.19
C LEU A 182 -12.40 -22.22 43.43
N CYS A 183 -12.68 -23.43 42.92
CA CYS A 183 -13.90 -23.77 42.21
C CYS A 183 -15.13 -23.63 43.11
N ALA A 184 -15.07 -24.14 44.34
CA ALA A 184 -16.12 -23.99 45.33
C ALA A 184 -16.40 -22.51 45.61
N THR A 185 -15.35 -21.70 45.73
CA THR A 185 -15.51 -20.28 46.03
C THR A 185 -16.16 -19.48 44.89
N VAL A 186 -16.07 -19.94 43.64
CA VAL A 186 -16.76 -19.31 42.49
C VAL A 186 -18.07 -19.99 42.11
N GLY A 187 -18.51 -20.98 42.90
CA GLY A 187 -19.74 -21.74 42.63
C GLY A 187 -19.65 -22.65 41.41
N PHE A 188 -18.45 -23.10 41.05
CA PHE A 188 -18.22 -24.02 39.94
C PHE A 188 -18.03 -25.44 40.47
N GLN A 189 -18.87 -26.37 40.03
CA GLN A 189 -18.73 -27.79 40.36
C GLN A 189 -17.65 -28.40 39.48
N LEU A 190 -16.57 -28.89 40.10
CA LEU A 190 -15.48 -29.61 39.44
C LEU A 190 -15.67 -31.12 39.63
N SER A 191 -15.56 -31.89 38.54
CA SER A 191 -15.49 -33.35 38.56
C SER A 191 -14.06 -33.80 38.29
N ASP A 192 -13.68 -34.95 38.84
CA ASP A 192 -12.34 -35.53 38.65
C ASP A 192 -12.03 -35.84 37.17
N HIS A 193 -13.05 -36.06 36.34
CA HIS A 193 -12.90 -36.31 34.91
C HIS A 193 -12.66 -35.04 34.07
N ASP A 194 -12.77 -33.86 34.67
CA ASP A 194 -12.61 -32.60 33.92
C ASP A 194 -11.15 -32.21 33.71
N ILE A 195 -10.26 -32.68 34.60
CA ILE A 195 -8.85 -32.31 34.62
C ILE A 195 -8.02 -33.45 34.06
N ASP A 196 -7.25 -33.14 33.02
CA ASP A 196 -6.27 -34.04 32.42
C ASP A 196 -4.94 -34.00 33.20
N SER A 197 -4.48 -32.80 33.54
CA SER A 197 -3.29 -32.63 34.38
C SER A 197 -3.25 -31.29 35.10
N ILE A 198 -2.60 -31.27 36.27
CA ILE A 198 -2.36 -30.06 37.06
C ILE A 198 -0.96 -30.08 37.65
N HIS A 199 -0.22 -28.99 37.51
CA HIS A 199 1.13 -28.88 38.06
C HIS A 199 1.57 -27.41 38.21
N ARG A 200 2.58 -27.17 39.06
CA ARG A 200 3.26 -25.87 39.10
C ARG A 200 4.32 -25.79 38.01
N VAL A 201 4.44 -24.60 37.42
CA VAL A 201 5.49 -24.30 36.45
C VAL A 201 6.51 -23.39 37.11
N ARG A 202 7.80 -23.74 36.96
CA ARG A 202 8.89 -22.93 37.49
C ARG A 202 8.82 -21.52 36.90
N PRO A 203 8.99 -20.46 37.71
CA PRO A 203 9.18 -19.12 37.18
C PRO A 203 10.34 -19.12 36.20
N TYR A 204 10.21 -18.41 35.08
CA TYR A 204 11.35 -18.17 34.22
C TYR A 204 12.37 -17.32 35.01
N PRO A 205 13.65 -17.71 35.10
CA PRO A 205 14.64 -16.93 35.82
C PRO A 205 14.75 -15.55 35.18
N SER A 206 14.29 -14.51 35.87
CA SER A 206 14.54 -13.14 35.44
C SER A 206 15.97 -12.77 35.81
N SER A 207 16.75 -12.23 34.87
CA SER A 207 18.08 -11.65 35.14
C SER A 207 18.06 -10.51 36.20
N ARG A 208 16.87 -10.01 36.57
CA ARG A 208 16.68 -9.00 37.62
C ARG A 208 16.66 -9.53 39.06
N THR A 209 16.56 -10.84 39.27
CA THR A 209 16.36 -11.42 40.61
C THR A 209 17.65 -11.69 41.39
N GLU A 210 18.82 -11.42 40.82
CA GLU A 210 20.10 -11.57 41.53
C GLU A 210 20.53 -10.32 42.31
N SER A 211 19.97 -9.14 42.02
CA SER A 211 20.46 -7.88 42.59
C SER A 211 19.59 -7.24 43.68
N ASN A 212 18.32 -7.63 43.82
CA ASN A 212 17.43 -7.06 44.85
C ASN A 212 16.69 -8.17 45.60
N ASN A 213 16.67 -8.08 46.94
CA ASN A 213 15.86 -8.88 47.89
C ASN A 213 14.33 -8.68 47.68
N GLU A 214 13.83 -8.63 46.45
CA GLU A 214 12.40 -8.62 46.17
C GLU A 214 11.82 -10.04 46.31
N PRO A 215 10.61 -10.18 46.89
CA PRO A 215 9.97 -11.48 47.04
C PRO A 215 9.79 -12.12 45.66
N THR A 216 10.40 -13.29 45.48
CA THR A 216 10.33 -14.07 44.24
C THR A 216 8.86 -14.32 43.90
N ARG A 217 8.42 -13.91 42.71
CA ARG A 217 7.03 -14.11 42.29
C ARG A 217 6.69 -15.60 42.39
N PRO A 218 5.57 -15.98 43.03
CA PRO A 218 5.24 -17.39 43.24
C PRO A 218 5.02 -18.10 41.90
N ALA A 219 5.39 -19.39 41.86
CA ALA A 219 5.25 -20.24 40.69
C ALA A 219 3.77 -20.39 40.29
N SER A 220 3.43 -20.10 39.02
CA SER A 220 2.08 -20.29 38.51
C SER A 220 1.68 -21.77 38.50
N ILE A 221 0.39 -22.05 38.67
CA ILE A 221 -0.20 -23.38 38.49
C ILE A 221 -0.81 -23.43 37.09
N ILE A 222 -0.51 -24.47 36.33
CA ILE A 222 -1.16 -24.77 35.05
C ILE A 222 -2.12 -25.92 35.27
N VAL A 223 -3.35 -25.74 34.78
CA VAL A 223 -4.39 -26.77 34.79
C VAL A 223 -4.81 -27.02 33.35
N ARG A 224 -4.75 -28.27 32.90
CA ARG A 224 -5.21 -28.71 31.58
C ARG A 224 -6.55 -29.42 31.74
N PHE A 225 -7.54 -28.95 31.00
CA PHE A 225 -8.88 -29.54 30.98
C PHE A 225 -9.02 -30.58 29.85
N CYS A 226 -9.79 -31.62 30.11
CA CYS A 226 -10.22 -32.58 29.08
C CYS A 226 -11.13 -31.90 28.05
N GLN A 227 -11.98 -30.98 28.50
CA GLN A 227 -12.98 -30.30 27.67
C GLN A 227 -12.82 -28.78 27.74
N ARG A 228 -12.70 -28.14 26.57
CA ARG A 228 -12.62 -26.68 26.45
C ARG A 228 -13.81 -25.95 27.07
N ARG A 229 -15.02 -26.50 26.92
CA ARG A 229 -16.25 -25.91 27.47
C ARG A 229 -16.17 -25.73 28.99
N ARG A 230 -15.65 -26.74 29.72
CA ARG A 230 -15.49 -26.71 31.18
C ARG A 230 -14.50 -25.62 31.60
N LYS A 231 -13.38 -25.52 30.88
CA LYS A 231 -12.38 -24.44 31.03
C LYS A 231 -13.02 -23.06 30.90
N ASP A 232 -13.78 -22.83 29.83
CA ASP A 232 -14.39 -21.53 29.52
C ASP A 232 -15.48 -21.16 30.56
N GLN A 233 -16.25 -22.14 31.05
CA GLN A 233 -17.21 -21.95 32.14
C GLN A 233 -16.53 -21.50 33.45
N LEU A 234 -15.41 -22.11 33.83
CA LEU A 234 -14.65 -21.70 35.02
C LEU A 234 -14.12 -20.27 34.89
N ILE A 235 -13.53 -19.93 33.74
CA ILE A 235 -13.04 -18.55 33.47
C ILE A 235 -14.19 -17.54 33.55
N ALA A 236 -15.37 -17.88 33.02
CA ALA A 236 -16.54 -17.03 33.09
C ALA A 236 -17.03 -16.82 34.53
N ALA A 237 -17.10 -17.88 35.34
CA ALA A 237 -17.48 -17.82 36.75
C ALA A 237 -16.53 -16.92 37.56
N VAL A 238 -15.22 -17.07 37.36
CA VAL A 238 -14.20 -16.22 38.00
C VAL A 238 -14.38 -14.75 37.62
N ARG A 239 -14.61 -14.45 36.32
CA ARG A 239 -14.82 -13.09 35.84
C ARG A 239 -16.11 -12.46 36.39
N ALA A 240 -17.15 -13.26 36.58
CA ALA A 240 -18.43 -12.81 37.15
C ALA A 240 -18.29 -12.38 38.61
N ARG A 241 -17.53 -13.12 39.41
CA ARG A 241 -17.34 -12.83 40.84
C ARG A 241 -16.61 -11.51 41.10
N ARG A 242 -15.57 -11.19 40.31
CA ARG A 242 -14.62 -10.06 40.48
C ARG A 242 -13.82 -10.13 41.80
N GLY A 243 -12.52 -9.81 41.74
CA GLY A 243 -11.69 -9.63 42.95
C GLY A 243 -11.41 -10.90 43.76
N LEU A 244 -10.82 -11.92 43.14
CA LEU A 244 -10.41 -13.15 43.83
C LEU A 244 -9.11 -12.92 44.63
N THR A 245 -9.06 -13.39 45.87
CA THR A 245 -7.86 -13.30 46.73
C THR A 245 -7.59 -14.64 47.42
N THR A 246 -6.38 -14.83 47.93
CA THR A 246 -5.97 -16.05 48.64
C THR A 246 -6.82 -16.33 49.90
N ALA A 247 -7.24 -15.27 50.61
CA ALA A 247 -8.13 -15.39 51.76
C ALA A 247 -9.48 -16.03 51.40
N HIS A 248 -10.02 -15.73 50.21
CA HIS A 248 -11.27 -16.32 49.74
C HIS A 248 -11.14 -17.83 49.45
N ILE A 249 -9.93 -18.30 49.09
CA ILE A 249 -9.64 -19.72 48.82
C ILE A 249 -9.33 -20.46 50.14
N GLY A 250 -9.30 -19.75 51.29
CA GLY A 250 -8.97 -20.34 52.59
C GLY A 250 -7.48 -20.56 52.82
N LEU A 251 -6.61 -19.87 52.06
CA LEU A 251 -5.16 -19.97 52.23
C LEU A 251 -4.67 -19.07 53.38
N PRO A 252 -3.77 -19.57 54.26
CA PRO A 252 -3.24 -18.78 55.36
C PRO A 252 -2.25 -17.72 54.86
N GLY A 253 -2.22 -16.56 55.54
CA GLY A 253 -1.29 -15.47 55.28
C GLY A 253 -1.96 -14.18 54.80
N PRO A 254 -1.19 -13.18 54.37
CA PRO A 254 -1.74 -11.93 53.86
C PRO A 254 -2.53 -12.18 52.57
N ALA A 255 -3.67 -11.50 52.45
CA ALA A 255 -4.52 -11.62 51.27
C ALA A 255 -3.79 -11.07 50.03
N SER A 256 -3.44 -11.96 49.10
CA SER A 256 -2.88 -11.61 47.79
C SER A 256 -3.91 -11.86 46.70
N THR A 257 -3.85 -11.04 45.64
CA THR A 257 -4.76 -11.19 44.49
C THR A 257 -4.42 -12.44 43.69
N VAL A 258 -5.45 -13.21 43.35
CA VAL A 258 -5.31 -14.42 42.52
C VAL A 258 -5.84 -14.12 41.12
N TYR A 259 -5.00 -14.36 40.13
CA TYR A 259 -5.34 -14.13 38.73
C TYR A 259 -5.43 -15.46 37.99
N ILE A 260 -6.54 -15.63 37.28
CA ILE A 260 -6.81 -16.80 36.46
C ILE A 260 -7.02 -16.29 35.03
N GLY A 261 -6.33 -16.91 34.09
CA GLY A 261 -6.46 -16.57 32.68
C GLY A 261 -6.11 -17.74 31.78
N ASP A 262 -6.28 -17.52 30.47
CA ASP A 262 -5.85 -18.48 29.46
C ASP A 262 -4.33 -18.65 29.51
N HIS A 263 -3.87 -19.88 29.28
CA HIS A 263 -2.45 -20.16 29.18
C HIS A 263 -1.91 -19.74 27.81
N LEU A 264 -1.33 -18.54 27.76
CA LEU A 264 -0.77 -17.96 26.54
C LEU A 264 0.71 -18.31 26.36
N THR A 265 1.16 -18.37 25.09
CA THR A 265 2.59 -18.45 24.76
C THR A 265 3.34 -17.19 25.24
N PRO A 266 4.67 -17.24 25.44
CA PRO A 266 5.45 -16.08 25.85
C PRO A 266 5.26 -14.86 24.94
N THR A 267 5.24 -15.06 23.63
CA THR A 267 4.98 -14.02 22.62
C THR A 267 3.60 -13.39 22.82
N ASN A 268 2.55 -14.21 22.99
CA ASN A 268 1.19 -13.72 23.18
C ASN A 268 0.99 -13.05 24.55
N LYS A 269 1.70 -13.51 25.59
CA LYS A 269 1.75 -12.84 26.89
C LYS A 269 2.37 -11.44 26.79
N LEU A 270 3.48 -11.32 26.07
CA LEU A 270 4.14 -10.02 25.82
C LEU A 270 3.21 -9.09 25.03
N LEU A 271 2.55 -9.60 24.00
CA LEU A 271 1.57 -8.86 23.22
C LEU A 271 0.42 -8.36 24.10
N LEU A 272 -0.17 -9.22 24.93
CA LEU A 272 -1.23 -8.86 25.87
C LEU A 272 -0.75 -7.81 26.90
N LYS A 273 0.50 -7.92 27.36
CA LYS A 273 1.11 -6.93 28.25
C LYS A 273 1.19 -5.56 27.59
N ARG A 274 1.77 -5.49 26.39
CA ARG A 274 1.87 -4.24 25.60
C ARG A 274 0.49 -3.65 25.31
N ALA A 275 -0.48 -4.48 24.95
CA ALA A 275 -1.87 -4.03 24.73
C ALA A 275 -2.50 -3.42 26.00
N ARG A 276 -2.22 -3.99 27.18
CA ARG A 276 -2.68 -3.43 28.47
C ARG A 276 -1.96 -2.13 28.83
N GLU A 277 -0.67 -2.03 28.56
CA GLU A 277 0.13 -0.82 28.75
C GLU A 277 -0.43 0.31 27.87
N LEU A 278 -0.65 0.06 26.58
CA LEU A 278 -1.29 1.01 25.65
C LEU A 278 -2.70 1.42 26.09
N LYS A 279 -3.52 0.45 26.54
CA LYS A 279 -4.85 0.74 27.09
C LYS A 279 -4.78 1.73 28.26
N LEU A 280 -3.78 1.59 29.13
CA LEU A 280 -3.59 2.47 30.28
C LEU A 280 -3.07 3.84 29.84
N GLU A 281 -2.01 3.86 29.01
CA GLU A 281 -1.35 5.07 28.51
C GLU A 281 -2.33 5.97 27.75
N LYS A 282 -3.10 5.41 26.83
CA LYS A 282 -4.07 6.14 26.01
C LYS A 282 -5.46 6.25 26.65
N ASN A 283 -5.62 5.73 27.87
CA ASN A 283 -6.87 5.74 28.64
C ASN A 283 -8.06 5.18 27.84
N TYR A 284 -7.91 4.01 27.24
CA TYR A 284 -8.96 3.35 26.46
C TYR A 284 -9.87 2.45 27.32
N SER A 285 -11.13 2.38 26.90
CA SER A 285 -12.09 1.31 27.17
C SER A 285 -12.28 0.50 25.89
N TYR A 286 -12.63 -0.79 25.97
CA TYR A 286 -12.84 -1.61 24.77
C TYR A 286 -14.05 -2.52 24.92
N LEU A 287 -14.64 -2.85 23.77
CA LEU A 287 -15.75 -3.78 23.58
C LEU A 287 -15.35 -4.75 22.46
N GLN A 288 -15.58 -6.04 22.67
CA GLN A 288 -15.23 -7.09 21.70
C GLN A 288 -16.44 -7.99 21.47
N ASP A 289 -16.63 -8.44 20.23
CA ASP A 289 -17.78 -9.26 19.87
C ASP A 289 -17.73 -10.65 20.48
N ARG A 290 -16.57 -11.31 20.35
CA ARG A 290 -16.34 -12.64 20.87
C ARG A 290 -15.74 -12.59 22.28
N LYS A 291 -16.52 -13.04 23.27
CA LYS A 291 -15.92 -13.74 24.41
C LYS A 291 -15.57 -15.15 23.92
N SER A 292 -14.43 -15.72 24.34
CA SER A 292 -14.01 -17.11 24.05
C SER A 292 -15.03 -18.20 24.48
N THR A 293 -16.26 -17.84 24.86
CA THR A 293 -17.23 -18.69 25.54
C THR A 293 -18.32 -19.28 24.63
N ASP A 294 -18.50 -18.79 23.41
CA ASP A 294 -19.53 -19.31 22.51
C ASP A 294 -18.92 -20.41 21.61
N GLY A 295 -19.10 -21.65 22.05
CA GLY A 295 -18.46 -22.86 21.54
C GLY A 295 -18.96 -23.36 20.18
N GLN A 296 -19.25 -22.49 19.21
CA GLN A 296 -19.52 -22.89 17.83
C GLN A 296 -18.76 -21.98 16.87
N GLY A 297 -17.80 -22.55 16.14
CA GLY A 297 -16.98 -21.86 15.13
C GLY A 297 -15.53 -21.69 15.54
N ALA A 298 -14.72 -22.70 15.28
CA ALA A 298 -13.29 -22.68 15.49
C ALA A 298 -12.56 -21.84 14.42
N ARG A 299 -11.58 -21.03 14.87
CA ARG A 299 -10.51 -20.33 14.11
C ARG A 299 -10.87 -18.97 13.50
N GLY A 300 -10.23 -17.91 14.03
CA GLY A 300 -10.00 -16.63 13.34
C GLY A 300 -11.14 -15.61 13.42
N GLY A 301 -10.78 -14.32 13.53
CA GLY A 301 -11.71 -13.20 13.37
C GLY A 301 -12.49 -12.81 14.62
N GLY A 302 -12.72 -11.52 14.80
CA GLY A 302 -13.56 -10.97 15.85
C GLY A 302 -13.37 -9.46 15.90
N VAL A 303 -14.48 -8.73 15.82
CA VAL A 303 -14.43 -7.27 15.82
C VAL A 303 -14.12 -6.74 17.22
N LEU A 304 -13.29 -5.70 17.30
CA LEU A 304 -12.93 -4.98 18.52
C LEU A 304 -13.11 -3.48 18.30
N ILE A 305 -13.83 -2.82 19.20
CA ILE A 305 -13.92 -1.36 19.26
C ILE A 305 -13.26 -0.89 20.54
N ALA A 306 -12.29 0.02 20.43
CA ALA A 306 -11.69 0.72 21.56
C ALA A 306 -12.05 2.21 21.51
N ALA A 307 -12.55 2.74 22.62
CA ALA A 307 -12.94 4.14 22.77
C ALA A 307 -12.21 4.77 23.96
N ARG A 308 -11.83 6.05 23.88
CA ARG A 308 -11.24 6.76 25.04
C ARG A 308 -12.26 6.76 26.19
N ARG A 309 -11.80 6.56 27.43
CA ARG A 309 -12.68 6.49 28.62
C ARG A 309 -13.46 7.78 28.89
N GLU A 310 -12.97 8.90 28.37
CA GLU A 310 -13.64 10.20 28.44
C GLU A 310 -14.91 10.22 27.58
N LEU A 311 -14.96 9.40 26.52
CA LEU A 311 -16.14 9.24 25.69
C LEU A 311 -17.15 8.31 26.37
N ARG A 312 -18.42 8.71 26.35
CA ARG A 312 -19.52 7.88 26.85
C ARG A 312 -19.92 6.84 25.81
N ALA A 313 -19.09 5.80 25.68
CA ALA A 313 -19.36 4.66 24.81
C ALA A 313 -20.23 3.60 25.51
N ARG A 314 -21.38 3.26 24.91
CA ARG A 314 -22.29 2.21 25.39
C ARG A 314 -22.45 1.10 24.36
N PRO A 315 -22.21 -0.18 24.71
CA PRO A 315 -22.49 -1.30 23.81
C PRO A 315 -24.00 -1.47 23.58
N ARG A 316 -24.37 -1.89 22.37
CA ARG A 316 -25.75 -2.20 21.96
C ARG A 316 -25.88 -3.64 21.46
N PRO A 317 -25.72 -4.66 22.32
CA PRO A 317 -25.83 -6.07 21.92
C PRO A 317 -27.24 -6.42 21.38
N GLU A 318 -28.27 -5.66 21.76
CA GLU A 318 -29.64 -5.82 21.29
C GLU A 318 -29.83 -5.49 19.80
N TRP A 319 -28.88 -4.77 19.19
CA TRP A 319 -28.91 -4.37 17.78
C TRP A 319 -28.20 -5.34 16.85
N ARG A 320 -27.75 -6.48 17.36
CA ARG A 320 -27.06 -7.48 16.54
C ARG A 320 -28.03 -8.27 15.67
N SER A 321 -27.73 -8.39 14.38
CA SER A 321 -28.45 -9.24 13.44
C SER A 321 -28.27 -10.73 13.79
N ARG A 322 -29.34 -11.52 13.58
CA ARG A 322 -29.36 -12.97 13.78
C ARG A 322 -29.75 -13.69 12.48
N PRO A 323 -29.16 -14.87 12.16
CA PRO A 323 -28.06 -15.54 12.86
C PRO A 323 -26.70 -14.84 12.66
N ALA A 324 -25.77 -15.08 13.59
CA ALA A 324 -24.66 -14.19 13.97
C ALA A 324 -23.66 -13.84 12.84
N ALA A 325 -23.81 -12.65 12.25
CA ALA A 325 -22.69 -11.93 11.63
C ALA A 325 -21.71 -11.45 12.73
N GLU A 326 -20.42 -11.30 12.40
CA GLU A 326 -19.43 -10.76 13.34
C GLU A 326 -19.54 -9.24 13.38
N GLU A 327 -20.37 -8.71 14.28
CA GLU A 327 -20.67 -7.27 14.34
C GLU A 327 -20.76 -6.70 15.76
N LEU A 328 -20.33 -5.45 15.90
CA LEU A 328 -20.39 -4.68 17.13
C LEU A 328 -21.07 -3.33 16.93
N TRP A 329 -22.13 -3.11 17.70
CA TRP A 329 -22.78 -1.81 17.81
C TRP A 329 -22.39 -1.09 19.09
N VAL A 330 -21.98 0.17 18.96
CA VAL A 330 -21.62 1.07 20.06
C VAL A 330 -22.25 2.44 19.84
N THR A 331 -22.94 2.96 20.86
CA THR A 331 -23.41 4.34 20.88
C THR A 331 -22.41 5.22 21.61
N LEU A 332 -21.95 6.31 20.98
CA LEU A 332 -21.27 7.42 21.62
C LEU A 332 -22.28 8.52 21.91
N GLU A 333 -22.47 8.84 23.19
CA GLU A 333 -23.33 9.97 23.60
C GLU A 333 -22.54 11.28 23.46
N LEU A 334 -22.99 12.16 22.56
CA LEU A 334 -22.36 13.46 22.34
C LEU A 334 -23.12 14.51 23.16
N ASP A 335 -22.73 14.68 24.42
CA ASP A 335 -23.14 15.86 25.20
C ASP A 335 -22.34 17.09 24.71
N ALA A 336 -22.92 18.29 24.78
CA ALA A 336 -22.21 19.55 24.45
C ALA A 336 -20.89 19.76 25.26
N ALA A 337 -20.76 19.09 26.41
CA ALA A 337 -19.52 19.07 27.20
C ALA A 337 -18.44 18.12 26.62
N THR A 338 -18.84 17.09 25.88
CA THR A 338 -17.94 16.09 25.28
C THR A 338 -17.24 16.66 24.05
N THR A 339 -17.94 17.46 23.24
CA THR A 339 -17.36 18.19 22.08
C THR A 339 -16.31 19.22 22.50
N ALA A 340 -16.45 19.85 23.68
CA ALA A 340 -15.44 20.78 24.21
C ALA A 340 -14.20 20.06 24.80
N ALA A 341 -14.35 18.85 25.34
CA ALA A 341 -13.26 18.10 25.97
C ALA A 341 -12.25 17.51 24.95
N VAL A 342 -12.66 17.28 23.70
CA VAL A 342 -11.79 16.73 22.64
C VAL A 342 -10.70 17.73 22.22
N GLY A 343 -10.85 19.03 22.52
CA GLY A 343 -9.90 20.09 22.15
C GLY A 343 -9.06 20.70 23.28
N ALA A 344 -9.29 20.37 24.55
CA ALA A 344 -8.64 21.06 25.68
C ALA A 344 -7.77 20.13 26.55
N ALA A 345 -6.56 20.59 26.87
CA ALA A 345 -5.69 19.93 27.83
C ALA A 345 -6.31 19.90 29.24
N ARG A 346 -6.41 18.67 29.77
CA ARG A 346 -6.70 18.22 31.14
C ARG A 346 -6.92 19.29 32.24
N PRO A 347 -8.13 19.38 32.85
CA PRO A 347 -8.28 19.92 34.19
C PRO A 347 -8.05 18.84 35.26
N SER A 348 -7.49 19.25 36.40
CA SER A 348 -6.93 18.41 37.47
C SER A 348 -7.91 18.01 38.59
N ARG A 349 -9.23 18.11 38.38
CA ARG A 349 -10.24 17.68 39.39
C ARG A 349 -11.55 17.20 38.75
N PRO A 350 -12.23 16.20 39.34
CA PRO A 350 -13.57 15.82 38.89
C PRO A 350 -14.57 16.92 39.28
N ALA A 351 -15.17 17.58 38.29
CA ALA A 351 -16.20 18.58 38.51
C ALA A 351 -17.52 17.92 39.00
N PRO A 352 -18.35 18.60 39.80
CA PRO A 352 -19.63 18.06 40.28
C PRO A 352 -20.60 17.85 39.13
N ARG A 353 -21.52 16.89 39.30
CA ARG A 353 -22.59 16.58 38.33
C ARG A 353 -23.43 17.83 38.03
N PRO A 354 -23.51 18.31 36.77
CA PRO A 354 -24.46 19.35 36.43
C PRO A 354 -25.88 18.76 36.37
N CYS A 355 -26.83 19.52 36.92
CA CYS A 355 -28.26 19.29 36.84
C CYS A 355 -28.74 19.20 35.39
N ARG A 356 -29.59 18.22 35.08
CA ARG A 356 -30.16 17.94 33.75
C ARG A 356 -30.91 19.16 33.20
N ALA A 357 -30.24 19.96 32.38
CA ALA A 357 -30.89 20.76 31.35
C ALA A 357 -31.04 19.88 30.09
N ALA A 358 -32.25 19.81 29.55
CA ALA A 358 -32.57 19.06 28.34
C ALA A 358 -32.02 19.81 27.10
N ASN A 359 -30.70 19.70 26.87
CA ASN A 359 -30.08 20.10 25.61
C ASN A 359 -30.10 18.92 24.65
N ALA A 360 -30.39 19.17 23.38
CA ALA A 360 -30.43 18.15 22.32
C ALA A 360 -29.06 17.48 22.17
N SER A 361 -28.92 16.26 22.71
CA SER A 361 -27.76 15.39 22.50
C SER A 361 -28.00 14.59 21.23
N SER A 362 -27.20 14.77 20.17
CA SER A 362 -27.15 13.82 19.07
C SER A 362 -26.23 12.66 19.46
N ASN A 363 -26.64 11.43 19.22
CA ASN A 363 -25.77 10.29 19.42
C ASN A 363 -25.05 9.93 18.12
N LEU A 364 -23.85 9.36 18.23
CA LEU A 364 -23.19 8.69 17.12
C LEU A 364 -23.24 7.18 17.36
N HIS A 365 -23.90 6.45 16.46
CA HIS A 365 -23.95 5.00 16.46
C HIS A 365 -22.90 4.45 15.52
N ILE A 366 -21.99 3.64 16.04
CA ILE A 366 -20.91 3.00 15.29
C ILE A 366 -21.19 1.51 15.22
N ALA A 367 -21.29 0.98 14.00
CA ALA A 367 -21.25 -0.44 13.72
C ALA A 367 -19.89 -0.80 13.15
N CYS A 368 -19.24 -1.82 13.72
CA CYS A 368 -18.06 -2.42 13.11
C CYS A 368 -18.37 -3.87 12.77
N CYS A 369 -18.22 -4.24 11.50
CA CYS A 369 -18.73 -5.48 10.94
C CYS A 369 -17.63 -6.26 10.21
N TYR A 370 -17.72 -7.59 10.24
CA TYR A 370 -16.91 -8.49 9.44
C TYR A 370 -17.81 -9.59 8.87
N PHE A 371 -17.89 -9.65 7.54
CA PHE A 371 -18.71 -10.62 6.82
C PHE A 371 -17.80 -11.63 6.09
N PRO A 372 -17.55 -12.83 6.65
CA PRO A 372 -16.66 -13.79 6.01
C PRO A 372 -17.24 -14.29 4.68
N HIS A 373 -16.35 -14.69 3.77
CA HIS A 373 -16.73 -15.40 2.55
C HIS A 373 -17.36 -16.76 2.90
N GLY A 374 -18.55 -17.04 2.38
CA GLY A 374 -19.22 -18.33 2.61
C GLY A 374 -20.62 -18.41 2.02
N ASN A 375 -21.24 -19.59 2.12
CA ASN A 375 -22.54 -19.89 1.48
C ASN A 375 -23.69 -19.01 2.02
N ASN A 376 -23.61 -18.52 3.26
CA ASN A 376 -24.65 -17.71 3.89
C ASN A 376 -24.36 -16.19 3.83
N HIS A 377 -23.39 -15.78 3.01
CA HIS A 377 -22.92 -14.40 2.97
C HIS A 377 -24.03 -13.41 2.55
N SER A 378 -24.79 -13.75 1.49
CA SER A 378 -25.93 -12.95 1.02
C SER A 378 -27.02 -12.79 2.09
N GLU A 379 -27.42 -13.90 2.72
CA GLU A 379 -28.43 -13.90 3.78
C GLU A 379 -27.99 -13.07 4.99
N SER A 380 -26.70 -13.17 5.36
CA SER A 380 -26.14 -12.42 6.48
C SER A 380 -26.13 -10.90 6.22
N LEU A 381 -25.78 -10.49 5.00
CA LEU A 381 -25.83 -9.08 4.58
C LEU A 381 -27.27 -8.57 4.53
N GLN A 382 -28.19 -9.34 3.98
CA GLN A 382 -29.61 -8.93 3.92
C GLN A 382 -30.21 -8.75 5.33
N ASN A 383 -29.95 -9.70 6.23
CA ASN A 383 -30.36 -9.58 7.63
C ASN A 383 -29.71 -8.38 8.34
N PHE A 384 -28.47 -8.03 7.98
CA PHE A 384 -27.82 -6.82 8.47
C PHE A 384 -28.50 -5.55 7.96
N TYR A 385 -28.80 -5.47 6.66
CA TYR A 385 -29.45 -4.31 6.06
C TYR A 385 -30.84 -4.08 6.63
N ASP A 386 -31.66 -5.14 6.75
CA ASP A 386 -33.02 -5.03 7.29
C ASP A 386 -33.02 -4.59 8.75
N ASN A 387 -32.16 -5.18 9.58
CA ASN A 387 -32.03 -4.80 10.99
C ASN A 387 -31.49 -3.36 11.15
N THR A 388 -30.49 -2.98 10.36
CA THR A 388 -29.95 -1.61 10.36
C THR A 388 -31.02 -0.59 9.99
N PHE A 389 -31.84 -0.91 8.98
CA PHE A 389 -32.95 -0.05 8.57
C PHE A 389 -34.00 0.15 9.68
N ASP A 390 -34.32 -0.91 10.42
CA ASP A 390 -35.21 -0.81 11.58
C ASP A 390 -34.59 0.02 12.72
N ILE A 391 -33.29 -0.10 12.96
CA ILE A 391 -32.57 0.72 13.94
C ILE A 391 -32.59 2.20 13.54
N LEU A 392 -32.34 2.51 12.27
CA LEU A 392 -32.39 3.89 11.74
C LEU A 392 -33.75 4.54 11.94
N GLN A 393 -34.83 3.80 11.65
CA GLN A 393 -36.20 4.32 11.83
C GLN A 393 -36.52 4.69 13.29
N ASN A 394 -35.92 3.98 14.24
CA ASN A 394 -36.12 4.25 15.67
C ASN A 394 -35.25 5.42 16.18
N ASN A 395 -34.25 5.88 15.43
CA ASN A 395 -33.26 6.88 15.86
C ASN A 395 -32.99 7.93 14.76
N LEU A 396 -34.04 8.55 14.21
CA LEU A 396 -33.97 9.45 13.05
C LEU A 396 -33.12 10.72 13.23
N ASN A 397 -32.81 11.11 14.48
CA ASN A 397 -32.07 12.33 14.79
C ASN A 397 -30.60 12.07 15.16
N ASP A 398 -30.18 10.81 15.11
CA ASP A 398 -28.84 10.38 15.49
C ASP A 398 -28.00 10.06 14.24
N ASN A 399 -26.68 10.13 14.38
CA ASN A 399 -25.73 9.90 13.30
C ASN A 399 -25.26 8.45 13.30
N PHE A 400 -24.98 7.90 12.12
CA PHE A 400 -24.60 6.51 11.94
C PHE A 400 -23.30 6.38 11.14
N LEU A 401 -22.42 5.52 11.62
CA LEU A 401 -21.17 5.14 10.98
C LEU A 401 -21.07 3.61 10.97
N ILE A 402 -20.96 3.01 9.78
CA ILE A 402 -20.79 1.58 9.60
C ILE A 402 -19.42 1.35 8.95
N LEU A 403 -18.60 0.54 9.59
CA LEU A 403 -17.21 0.27 9.21
C LEU A 403 -17.01 -1.24 9.11
N GLY A 404 -16.26 -1.71 8.12
CA GLY A 404 -15.92 -3.12 8.13
C GLY A 404 -15.48 -3.70 6.80
N ASP A 405 -15.09 -4.97 6.87
CA ASP A 405 -14.85 -5.79 5.69
C ASP A 405 -16.13 -6.53 5.31
N PHE A 406 -16.72 -6.09 4.21
CA PHE A 406 -17.95 -6.66 3.65
C PHE A 406 -17.66 -7.78 2.65
N ASN A 407 -16.39 -7.98 2.24
CA ASN A 407 -16.00 -8.97 1.25
C ASN A 407 -16.75 -8.89 -0.11
N ILE A 408 -17.24 -7.70 -0.48
CA ILE A 408 -17.90 -7.45 -1.77
C ILE A 408 -16.83 -7.08 -2.82
N SER A 409 -16.18 -8.10 -3.35
CA SER A 409 -15.02 -7.94 -4.25
C SER A 409 -15.33 -7.41 -5.65
N ASN A 410 -16.59 -7.48 -6.09
CA ASN A 410 -17.07 -6.98 -7.39
C ASN A 410 -17.52 -5.51 -7.37
N ALA A 411 -17.42 -4.82 -6.22
CA ALA A 411 -17.76 -3.41 -6.13
C ALA A 411 -16.64 -2.53 -6.70
N SER A 412 -16.94 -1.80 -7.78
CA SER A 412 -16.09 -0.72 -8.30
C SER A 412 -16.67 0.64 -7.91
N TRP A 413 -15.82 1.51 -7.38
CA TRP A 413 -16.20 2.77 -6.77
C TRP A 413 -15.71 3.95 -7.61
N ASP A 414 -16.64 4.76 -8.11
CA ASP A 414 -16.36 5.98 -8.85
C ASP A 414 -16.40 7.19 -7.92
N SER A 415 -15.43 8.09 -8.05
CA SER A 415 -15.41 9.33 -7.26
C SER A 415 -16.60 10.21 -7.63
N PHE A 416 -17.31 10.69 -6.63
CA PHE A 416 -18.37 11.65 -6.84
C PHE A 416 -17.74 13.01 -7.19
N ASN A 417 -18.10 13.64 -8.31
CA ASN A 417 -17.57 14.93 -8.79
C ASN A 417 -17.94 16.15 -7.90
N ASP A 418 -18.46 15.91 -6.70
CA ASP A 418 -18.85 16.95 -5.77
C ASP A 418 -17.77 17.10 -4.69
N SER A 419 -17.74 18.27 -4.05
CA SER A 419 -16.86 18.66 -2.94
C SER A 419 -16.85 17.75 -1.70
N THR A 420 -17.57 16.62 -1.75
CA THR A 420 -17.89 15.74 -0.61
C THR A 420 -16.96 14.54 -0.45
N GLN A 421 -16.02 14.30 -1.36
CA GLN A 421 -15.06 13.17 -1.32
C GLN A 421 -15.71 11.78 -1.08
N SER A 422 -16.98 11.62 -1.49
CA SER A 422 -17.69 10.34 -1.41
C SER A 422 -17.59 9.55 -2.71
N PHE A 423 -17.86 8.25 -2.65
CA PHE A 423 -17.80 7.35 -3.79
C PHE A 423 -19.17 6.71 -4.06
N LYS A 424 -19.49 6.58 -5.35
CA LYS A 424 -20.68 5.87 -5.82
C LYS A 424 -20.27 4.55 -6.45
N LEU A 425 -21.11 3.54 -6.28
CA LEU A 425 -20.94 2.29 -7.00
C LEU A 425 -21.17 2.48 -8.51
N SER A 426 -20.30 1.90 -9.34
CA SER A 426 -20.45 1.97 -10.79
C SER A 426 -21.75 1.28 -11.26
N THR A 427 -22.33 1.75 -12.35
CA THR A 427 -23.73 1.48 -12.72
C THR A 427 -24.04 0.06 -13.21
N ASN A 428 -23.06 -0.85 -13.28
CA ASN A 428 -23.23 -2.18 -13.87
C ASN A 428 -23.10 -3.33 -12.85
N SER A 429 -23.50 -3.11 -11.59
CA SER A 429 -23.30 -4.08 -10.52
C SER A 429 -24.55 -4.91 -10.22
N ASP A 430 -24.64 -6.12 -10.80
CA ASP A 430 -25.65 -7.12 -10.42
C ASP A 430 -25.27 -7.85 -9.11
N GLY A 431 -26.29 -8.36 -8.39
CA GLY A 431 -26.12 -9.15 -7.16
C GLY A 431 -25.84 -8.30 -5.91
N LEU A 432 -24.97 -8.79 -5.01
CA LEU A 432 -24.71 -8.21 -3.68
C LEU A 432 -24.30 -6.74 -3.69
N ALA A 433 -23.60 -6.31 -4.73
CA ALA A 433 -23.18 -4.93 -4.90
C ALA A 433 -24.39 -4.03 -5.22
N GLY A 434 -25.35 -4.51 -6.00
CA GLY A 434 -26.64 -3.85 -6.21
C GLY A 434 -27.45 -3.73 -4.92
N ASP A 435 -27.55 -4.81 -4.14
CA ASP A 435 -28.25 -4.81 -2.84
C ASP A 435 -27.65 -3.78 -1.87
N LEU A 436 -26.32 -3.67 -1.83
CA LEU A 436 -25.62 -2.64 -1.06
C LEU A 436 -25.95 -1.23 -1.56
N CYS A 437 -26.00 -1.02 -2.88
CA CYS A 437 -26.37 0.27 -3.47
C CYS A 437 -27.78 0.69 -3.07
N ASP A 438 -28.73 -0.23 -3.15
CA ASP A 438 -30.11 -0.01 -2.73
C ASP A 438 -30.19 0.31 -1.24
N PHE A 439 -29.49 -0.45 -0.39
CA PHE A 439 -29.39 -0.17 1.04
C PHE A 439 -28.85 1.23 1.33
N MET A 440 -27.75 1.63 0.67
CA MET A 440 -27.15 2.96 0.85
C MET A 440 -28.12 4.07 0.45
N ASN A 441 -28.78 3.94 -0.71
CA ASN A 441 -29.73 4.93 -1.21
C ASN A 441 -30.96 5.04 -0.30
N LEU A 442 -31.53 3.91 0.15
CA LEU A 442 -32.70 3.89 1.02
C LEU A 442 -32.42 4.40 2.44
N SER A 443 -31.19 4.21 2.91
CA SER A 443 -30.76 4.59 4.27
C SER A 443 -30.00 5.92 4.32
N ASN A 444 -29.83 6.61 3.18
CA ASN A 444 -29.04 7.83 3.04
C ASN A 444 -27.58 7.68 3.55
N PHE A 445 -26.98 6.50 3.34
CA PHE A 445 -25.56 6.29 3.58
C PHE A 445 -24.75 6.63 2.33
N ARG A 446 -23.53 7.14 2.55
CA ARG A 446 -22.52 7.28 1.49
C ARG A 446 -21.26 6.55 1.88
N GLN A 447 -20.57 6.03 0.88
CA GLN A 447 -19.25 5.43 1.04
C GLN A 447 -18.19 6.54 0.92
N TYR A 448 -17.22 6.55 1.84
CA TYR A 448 -16.15 7.57 1.87
C TYR A 448 -14.73 7.01 1.76
N ASN A 449 -14.53 5.70 1.78
CA ASN A 449 -13.20 5.10 1.68
C ASN A 449 -12.74 4.96 0.22
N GLY A 450 -11.79 5.78 -0.20
CA GLY A 450 -11.13 5.67 -1.52
C GLY A 450 -9.80 4.92 -1.50
N CYS A 451 -9.37 4.40 -0.35
CA CYS A 451 -8.03 3.83 -0.18
C CYS A 451 -7.96 2.42 -0.79
N VAL A 452 -7.38 2.32 -2.00
CA VAL A 452 -7.19 1.04 -2.70
C VAL A 452 -6.04 0.22 -2.10
N ASN A 453 -6.20 -1.10 -2.07
CA ASN A 453 -5.16 -2.05 -1.67
C ASN A 453 -4.11 -2.29 -2.78
N SER A 454 -3.16 -3.21 -2.56
CA SER A 454 -2.12 -3.56 -3.54
C SER A 454 -2.66 -4.05 -4.89
N ASN A 455 -3.90 -4.52 -4.91
CA ASN A 455 -4.58 -5.07 -6.08
C ASN A 455 -5.56 -4.06 -6.72
N GLY A 456 -5.53 -2.79 -6.30
CA GLY A 456 -6.42 -1.76 -6.83
C GLY A 456 -7.89 -1.87 -6.39
N ARG A 457 -8.18 -2.60 -5.30
CA ARG A 457 -9.54 -2.83 -4.80
C ARG A 457 -9.79 -2.15 -3.46
N VAL A 458 -11.06 -1.83 -3.18
CA VAL A 458 -11.53 -1.34 -1.88
C VAL A 458 -12.40 -2.43 -1.26
N LEU A 459 -11.87 -3.13 -0.26
CA LEU A 459 -12.60 -4.20 0.45
C LEU A 459 -13.25 -3.68 1.73
N ASP A 460 -12.54 -2.83 2.46
CA ASP A 460 -13.02 -2.21 3.69
C ASP A 460 -13.92 -1.02 3.35
N LEU A 461 -15.18 -1.06 3.79
CA LEU A 461 -16.16 -0.01 3.55
C LEU A 461 -16.30 0.90 4.76
N VAL A 462 -16.44 2.19 4.47
CA VAL A 462 -16.75 3.25 5.44
C VAL A 462 -18.04 3.92 4.99
N LEU A 463 -19.17 3.51 5.57
CA LEU A 463 -20.48 4.05 5.26
C LEU A 463 -20.89 5.02 6.37
N SER A 464 -21.22 6.26 6.01
CA SER A 464 -21.60 7.30 6.97
C SER A 464 -22.85 8.03 6.51
N SER A 465 -23.74 8.35 7.46
CA SER A 465 -24.93 9.17 7.20
C SER A 465 -24.58 10.65 7.01
N ASP A 466 -23.49 11.08 7.65
CA ASP A 466 -22.94 12.43 7.59
C ASP A 466 -21.61 12.47 6.83
N LYS A 467 -21.18 13.68 6.44
CA LYS A 467 -19.90 13.89 5.75
C LYS A 467 -18.73 13.45 6.63
N CYS A 468 -17.91 12.54 6.10
CA CYS A 468 -16.68 12.10 6.73
C CYS A 468 -15.50 12.19 5.75
N THR A 469 -14.29 12.21 6.30
CA THR A 469 -13.04 12.16 5.53
C THR A 469 -12.27 10.92 5.95
N VAL A 470 -11.75 10.20 4.96
CA VAL A 470 -11.01 8.94 5.15
C VAL A 470 -9.65 9.08 4.50
N SER A 471 -8.60 8.70 5.22
CA SER A 471 -7.21 8.72 4.74
C SER A 471 -6.45 7.49 5.24
N ASN A 472 -5.31 7.18 4.62
CA ASN A 472 -4.43 6.10 5.10
C ASN A 472 -3.80 6.51 6.44
N SER A 473 -3.77 5.59 7.39
CA SER A 473 -3.18 5.84 8.70
C SER A 473 -1.67 5.97 8.59
N THR A 474 -1.12 7.03 9.19
CA THR A 474 0.34 7.25 9.27
C THR A 474 0.99 6.46 10.40
N THR A 475 0.20 5.97 11.36
CA THR A 475 0.67 5.28 12.56
C THR A 475 -0.18 4.04 12.86
N PRO A 476 -0.11 3.00 12.01
CA PRO A 476 -0.93 1.81 12.18
C PRO A 476 -0.62 1.09 13.50
N LEU A 477 -1.68 0.72 14.23
CA LEU A 477 -1.56 0.04 15.54
C LEU A 477 -1.04 -1.39 15.42
N THR A 478 -1.22 -2.00 14.26
CA THR A 478 -0.76 -3.35 13.90
C THR A 478 -0.05 -3.29 12.55
N PRO A 479 0.89 -4.21 12.27
CA PRO A 479 1.48 -4.33 10.93
C PRO A 479 0.37 -4.46 9.88
N GLU A 480 0.49 -3.70 8.79
CA GLU A 480 -0.52 -3.66 7.74
C GLU A 480 -0.55 -4.95 6.92
N ASP A 481 -1.75 -5.33 6.46
CA ASP A 481 -1.95 -6.40 5.49
C ASP A 481 -1.83 -5.83 4.07
N ALA A 482 -1.38 -6.64 3.11
CA ALA A 482 -1.40 -6.26 1.70
C ALA A 482 -2.83 -5.99 1.18
N HIS A 483 -3.83 -6.67 1.74
CA HIS A 483 -5.23 -6.58 1.33
C HIS A 483 -6.02 -5.54 2.11
N HIS A 484 -5.68 -5.29 3.38
CA HIS A 484 -6.39 -4.41 4.31
C HIS A 484 -5.44 -3.32 4.83
N LYS A 485 -5.76 -2.07 4.51
CA LYS A 485 -4.97 -0.91 4.93
C LYS A 485 -5.53 -0.31 6.21
N SER A 486 -4.68 0.29 7.03
CA SER A 486 -5.14 1.03 8.20
C SER A 486 -5.74 2.37 7.78
N LEU A 487 -6.92 2.71 8.29
CA LEU A 487 -7.65 3.92 7.91
C LEU A 487 -7.80 4.89 9.09
N ASP A 488 -7.53 6.17 8.83
CA ASP A 488 -7.86 7.28 9.72
C ASP A 488 -9.15 7.94 9.22
N ILE A 489 -10.19 7.95 10.07
CA ILE A 489 -11.53 8.45 9.74
C ILE A 489 -11.85 9.66 10.62
N THR A 490 -12.15 10.80 10.00
CA THR A 490 -12.54 12.03 10.70
C THR A 490 -13.98 12.41 10.35
N LEU A 491 -14.81 12.50 11.39
CA LEU A 491 -16.21 12.92 11.32
C LEU A 491 -16.37 14.32 11.92
N ASN A 492 -17.05 15.21 11.20
CA ASN A 492 -17.43 16.52 11.72
C ASN A 492 -18.88 16.48 12.23
N LEU A 493 -19.04 16.18 13.51
CA LEU A 493 -20.35 16.03 14.14
C LEU A 493 -20.89 17.42 14.49
N GLN A 494 -21.77 17.96 13.66
CA GLN A 494 -22.47 19.21 13.99
C GLN A 494 -23.59 18.91 14.99
N THR A 495 -23.43 19.34 16.24
CA THR A 495 -24.53 19.38 17.19
C THR A 495 -25.45 20.55 16.81
N HIS A 496 -26.47 20.28 16.00
CA HIS A 496 -27.49 21.29 15.75
C HIS A 496 -28.30 21.47 17.03
N ALA A 497 -28.29 22.69 17.59
CA ALA A 497 -29.23 23.09 18.62
C ALA A 497 -30.61 23.17 17.97
N PHE A 498 -31.32 22.05 17.91
CA PHE A 498 -32.71 22.07 17.48
C PHE A 498 -33.50 22.90 18.50
N ILE A 499 -34.28 23.86 17.99
CA ILE A 499 -35.42 24.42 18.72
C ILE A 499 -36.15 23.23 19.33
N GLN A 500 -36.38 23.25 20.64
CA GLN A 500 -36.98 22.11 21.35
C GLN A 500 -38.21 21.61 20.60
N ASN A 501 -38.07 20.52 19.85
CA ASN A 501 -39.21 19.76 19.39
C ASN A 501 -39.78 19.11 20.64
N VAL A 502 -40.75 19.80 21.24
CA VAL A 502 -41.73 19.20 22.14
C VAL A 502 -42.07 17.86 21.50
N LYS A 503 -41.88 16.75 22.23
CA LYS A 503 -42.23 15.40 21.75
C LYS A 503 -43.69 15.44 21.27
N THR A 504 -43.92 15.72 19.99
CA THR A 504 -45.23 15.64 19.39
C THR A 504 -45.47 14.15 19.22
N ARG A 505 -46.18 13.58 20.20
CA ARG A 505 -46.86 12.31 20.01
C ARG A 505 -47.74 12.50 18.77
N LEU A 506 -47.31 11.96 17.63
CA LEU A 506 -48.14 11.90 16.43
C LEU A 506 -49.39 11.10 16.76
N LYS A 507 -50.53 11.78 16.89
CA LYS A 507 -51.83 11.15 17.04
C LYS A 507 -52.40 10.97 15.64
N LEU A 508 -52.38 9.75 15.12
CA LEU A 508 -52.93 9.44 13.79
C LEU A 508 -54.46 9.55 13.86
N ILE A 509 -55.02 10.52 13.10
CA ILE A 509 -56.45 10.84 13.11
C ILE A 509 -57.14 10.06 11.99
N TYR A 510 -57.27 8.74 12.16
CA TYR A 510 -57.85 7.85 11.15
C TYR A 510 -59.30 8.19 10.77
N HIS A 511 -60.06 8.81 11.68
CA HIS A 511 -61.47 9.13 11.45
C HIS A 511 -61.69 10.35 10.54
N ALA A 512 -60.67 11.17 10.29
CA ALA A 512 -60.76 12.37 9.46
C ALA A 512 -60.21 12.15 8.03
N ALA A 513 -59.78 10.94 7.69
CA ALA A 513 -59.26 10.62 6.37
C ALA A 513 -60.41 10.49 5.35
N ASP A 514 -60.25 11.09 4.17
CA ASP A 514 -61.23 10.99 3.08
C ASP A 514 -61.06 9.65 2.33
N PHE A 515 -61.73 8.62 2.85
CA PHE A 515 -61.70 7.29 2.27
C PHE A 515 -62.34 7.20 0.88
N LYS A 516 -63.20 8.15 0.49
CA LYS A 516 -63.80 8.20 -0.84
C LYS A 516 -62.79 8.66 -1.88
N ALA A 517 -62.01 9.70 -1.59
CA ALA A 517 -60.94 10.16 -2.46
C ALA A 517 -59.87 9.08 -2.64
N ILE A 518 -59.49 8.40 -1.55
CA ILE A 518 -58.55 7.28 -1.59
C ILE A 518 -59.09 6.17 -2.49
N GLY A 519 -60.32 5.70 -2.26
CA GLY A 519 -60.95 4.66 -3.09
C GLY A 519 -60.98 5.00 -4.58
N LYS A 520 -61.22 6.28 -4.92
CA LYS A 520 -61.25 6.76 -6.31
C LYS A 520 -59.89 6.68 -6.99
N GLU A 521 -58.80 7.00 -6.31
CA GLU A 521 -57.46 6.86 -6.89
C GLU A 521 -57.01 5.40 -6.99
N ILE A 522 -57.38 4.56 -6.02
CA ILE A 522 -57.11 3.12 -6.06
C ILE A 522 -57.76 2.48 -7.29
N SER A 523 -58.99 2.89 -7.60
CA SER A 523 -59.71 2.39 -8.75
C SER A 523 -59.16 2.86 -10.11
N ARG A 524 -58.25 3.85 -10.13
CA ARG A 524 -57.57 4.27 -11.37
C ARG A 524 -56.32 3.44 -11.67
N VAL A 525 -55.81 2.68 -10.70
CA VAL A 525 -54.67 1.80 -10.91
C VAL A 525 -55.13 0.56 -11.68
N ASN A 526 -54.58 0.34 -12.88
CA ASN A 526 -54.87 -0.84 -13.68
C ASN A 526 -53.96 -1.99 -13.25
N TRP A 527 -54.38 -2.67 -12.17
CA TRP A 527 -53.65 -3.80 -11.59
C TRP A 527 -53.40 -4.94 -12.59
N ILE A 528 -54.24 -5.08 -13.62
CA ILE A 528 -54.08 -6.13 -14.64
C ILE A 528 -52.88 -5.83 -15.53
N ALA A 529 -52.71 -4.56 -15.95
CA ALA A 529 -51.55 -4.16 -16.75
C ALA A 529 -50.23 -4.21 -15.94
N ASP A 530 -50.28 -3.78 -14.67
CA ASP A 530 -49.10 -3.73 -13.80
C ASP A 530 -48.62 -5.13 -13.35
N LEU A 531 -49.53 -6.11 -13.27
CA LEU A 531 -49.21 -7.49 -12.89
C LEU A 531 -49.02 -8.44 -14.09
N ALA A 532 -49.35 -8.02 -15.32
CA ALA A 532 -49.26 -8.86 -16.51
C ALA A 532 -47.84 -9.30 -16.91
N THR A 533 -46.81 -8.64 -16.39
CA THR A 533 -45.39 -8.94 -16.68
C THR A 533 -44.72 -9.83 -15.62
N LEU A 534 -45.43 -10.26 -14.58
CA LEU A 534 -44.89 -11.00 -13.46
C LEU A 534 -45.41 -12.45 -13.45
N ASN A 535 -44.53 -13.42 -13.22
CA ASN A 535 -44.96 -14.79 -12.95
C ASN A 535 -45.49 -14.94 -11.51
N THR A 536 -46.19 -16.04 -11.22
CA THR A 536 -46.87 -16.27 -9.93
C THR A 536 -45.93 -16.22 -8.72
N GLU A 537 -44.68 -16.64 -8.87
CA GLU A 537 -43.67 -16.59 -7.81
C GLU A 537 -43.10 -15.18 -7.59
N GLU A 538 -42.87 -14.40 -8.65
CA GLU A 538 -42.45 -13.00 -8.54
C GLU A 538 -43.54 -12.11 -7.92
N SER A 539 -44.82 -12.39 -8.19
CA SER A 539 -45.96 -11.62 -7.65
C SER A 539 -46.05 -11.66 -6.12
N THR A 540 -45.71 -12.79 -5.48
CA THR A 540 -45.76 -12.96 -4.02
C THR A 540 -44.54 -12.40 -3.30
N ASN A 541 -43.42 -12.23 -4.00
CA ASN A 541 -42.16 -11.73 -3.45
C ASN A 541 -41.94 -10.22 -3.65
N THR A 542 -42.93 -9.48 -4.17
CA THR A 542 -42.89 -8.03 -4.41
C THR A 542 -42.86 -7.15 -3.14
N ARG A 543 -42.28 -7.57 -2.01
CA ARG A 543 -42.08 -6.66 -0.86
C ARG A 543 -41.13 -5.49 -1.15
N GLY A 544 -40.24 -5.61 -2.16
CA GLY A 544 -39.26 -4.59 -2.55
C GLY A 544 -39.85 -3.43 -3.36
N LYS A 545 -40.59 -3.71 -4.45
CA LYS A 545 -41.11 -2.65 -5.36
C LYS A 545 -42.16 -1.73 -4.71
N PHE A 546 -42.98 -2.24 -3.79
CA PHE A 546 -43.96 -1.41 -3.06
C PHE A 546 -43.33 -0.42 -2.06
N ARG A 547 -42.03 -0.52 -1.73
CA ARG A 547 -41.34 0.46 -0.87
C ARG A 547 -41.01 1.77 -1.59
N GLY A 548 -40.74 1.74 -2.90
CA GLY A 548 -40.46 2.95 -3.70
C GLY A 548 -41.65 3.90 -3.80
N GLN A 549 -42.86 3.36 -3.99
CA GLN A 549 -44.11 4.15 -3.99
C GLN A 549 -44.46 4.70 -2.60
N ARG A 550 -43.98 4.04 -1.53
CA ARG A 550 -44.14 4.47 -0.13
C ARG A 550 -43.34 5.75 0.19
N TRP A 551 -42.26 6.00 -0.55
CA TRP A 551 -41.42 7.19 -0.43
C TRP A 551 -42.04 8.40 -1.14
N GLN A 552 -42.52 8.24 -2.38
CA GLN A 552 -43.22 9.30 -3.12
C GLN A 552 -44.47 9.84 -2.41
N VAL A 553 -45.23 8.98 -1.73
CA VAL A 553 -46.43 9.39 -0.98
C VAL A 553 -46.11 10.07 0.34
N ARG A 554 -44.99 9.72 1.02
CA ARG A 554 -44.54 10.38 2.25
C ARG A 554 -43.93 11.76 1.99
N GLU A 555 -43.29 11.96 0.84
CA GLU A 555 -42.70 13.25 0.45
C GLU A 555 -43.78 14.29 0.11
N ILE A 556 -44.89 13.87 -0.53
CA ILE A 556 -46.07 14.71 -0.78
C ILE A 556 -46.72 15.19 0.54
N LEU A 557 -46.71 14.36 1.59
CA LEU A 557 -47.22 14.72 2.92
C LEU A 557 -46.28 15.65 3.70
N ARG A 558 -45.00 15.74 3.33
CA ARG A 558 -44.00 16.59 3.99
C ARG A 558 -43.99 18.02 3.45
N GLN A 559 -44.27 18.20 2.15
CA GLN A 559 -44.29 19.52 1.48
C GLN A 559 -45.49 20.41 1.88
N GLY A 560 -46.48 19.89 2.60
CA GLY A 560 -47.63 20.65 3.11
C GLY A 560 -47.39 21.45 4.40
N SER A 561 -46.14 21.58 4.87
CA SER A 561 -45.82 22.24 6.16
C SER A 561 -44.93 23.48 6.03
N SER A 562 -44.80 24.04 4.83
CA SER A 562 -44.24 25.38 4.61
C SER A 562 -44.97 26.09 3.48
N ALA A 563 -45.42 27.33 3.75
CA ALA A 563 -46.03 28.32 2.85
C ALA A 563 -47.57 28.38 2.83
N GLU A 564 -48.07 29.58 3.12
CA GLU A 564 -49.45 30.02 3.02
C GLU A 564 -49.94 30.00 1.56
N HIS A 565 -51.22 29.65 1.37
CA HIS A 565 -52.04 29.82 0.17
C HIS A 565 -51.57 29.09 -1.11
N LEU A 566 -52.17 27.92 -1.37
CA LEU A 566 -52.75 27.57 -2.67
C LEU A 566 -53.70 26.36 -2.50
N ASN A 567 -54.90 26.51 -3.05
CA ASN A 567 -55.95 25.51 -3.08
C ASN A 567 -55.52 24.25 -3.86
N THR A 568 -56.21 23.15 -3.54
CA THR A 568 -56.41 21.91 -4.31
C THR A 568 -55.34 20.79 -4.31
N THR A 569 -55.85 19.59 -3.97
CA THR A 569 -55.42 18.20 -4.28
C THR A 569 -54.44 17.44 -3.36
N GLY A 570 -54.98 16.47 -2.62
CA GLY A 570 -54.64 15.05 -2.79
C GLY A 570 -53.63 14.40 -1.82
N ALA A 571 -54.06 14.03 -0.61
CA ALA A 571 -53.30 13.17 0.30
C ALA A 571 -53.78 11.71 0.21
N LEU A 572 -52.89 10.78 -0.17
CA LEU A 572 -53.14 9.33 -0.21
C LEU A 572 -52.47 8.63 0.99
N CYS A 573 -53.19 7.71 1.64
CA CYS A 573 -52.67 6.79 2.65
C CYS A 573 -53.21 5.39 2.33
N TRP A 574 -52.35 4.36 2.28
CA TRP A 574 -52.77 2.98 2.00
C TRP A 574 -52.54 2.01 3.17
N PHE A 575 -53.54 1.14 3.36
CA PHE A 575 -53.61 0.01 4.29
C PHE A 575 -53.10 -1.30 3.65
N ARG A 576 -52.66 -2.24 4.49
CA ARG A 576 -52.19 -3.60 4.14
C ARG A 576 -53.36 -4.59 4.18
N PRO A 577 -53.67 -5.41 3.15
CA PRO A 577 -54.67 -6.46 3.29
C PRO A 577 -54.09 -7.67 4.04
N LEU A 578 -54.76 -8.07 5.12
CA LEU A 578 -54.59 -9.36 5.78
C LEU A 578 -55.47 -10.38 5.03
N PHE A 579 -54.86 -11.25 4.20
CA PHE A 579 -55.53 -12.48 3.78
C PHE A 579 -55.14 -13.59 4.76
N GLY A 580 -55.96 -13.75 5.80
CA GLY A 580 -55.99 -14.92 6.65
C GLY A 580 -57.20 -15.77 6.27
N HIS A 581 -56.97 -17.02 5.88
CA HIS A 581 -58.02 -18.03 5.75
C HIS A 581 -58.77 -18.15 7.08
N GLN A 582 -60.01 -17.66 7.13
CA GLN A 582 -60.93 -17.94 8.21
C GLN A 582 -61.46 -19.37 8.06
N GLY A 583 -60.98 -20.26 8.91
CA GLY A 583 -61.69 -21.46 9.31
C GLY A 583 -62.36 -21.22 10.66
N CYS A 584 -63.65 -20.91 10.63
CA CYS A 584 -64.68 -21.32 11.59
C CYS A 584 -64.42 -21.14 13.11
N ARG A 585 -65.12 -20.18 13.73
CA ARG A 585 -66.18 -20.40 14.77
C ARG A 585 -66.53 -19.08 15.50
N SER A 586 -67.83 -18.74 15.40
CA SER A 586 -68.75 -18.10 16.38
C SER A 586 -68.19 -17.81 17.79
N CYS A 587 -68.43 -16.68 18.46
CA CYS A 587 -69.63 -15.84 18.58
C CYS A 587 -69.32 -14.34 18.67
#